data_AF-A0A3R6GYM2-F1
#
_entry.id   AF-A0A3R6GYM2-F1
#
_cell.length_a   1.000
_cell.length_b   1.000
_cell.length_c   1.000
_cell.angle_alpha   90.00
_cell.angle_beta   90.00
_cell.angle_gamma   90.00
#
_symmetry.space_group_name_H-M   'P 1'
#
loop_
_entity.id
_entity.type
_entity.pdbx_description
1 polymer ?
#
loop_
_entity_poly.entity_id
_entity_poly.type
_entity_poly.pdbx_seq_one_letter_code
_entity_poly.pdbx_strand_id
1 'polypeptide(L)'
;MRHQIDWSATAAWIALAISIISPAITTLLTNHHQLKLRKLDIREKHADTYNTARISTIEEFISKVSKYISHPSASNEHEYAECYFRVYTYVPQSLWPFLDDLNENLTSNYSDDTLILFRNISKSLACLLKEEPLILPSEWSNSPEASN
;
A
#
# COMPACT_ATOMS: atom_id res chain seq x y z
N MET A 1 53.52 41.60 -43.22
CA MET A 1 53.01 41.71 -41.84
C MET A 1 51.75 40.86 -41.78
N ARG A 2 51.88 39.59 -41.38
CA ARG A 2 50.76 38.66 -41.41
C ARG A 2 49.87 38.94 -40.19
N HIS A 3 48.63 39.27 -40.48
CA HIS A 3 47.53 39.34 -39.53
C HIS A 3 47.32 37.93 -38.96
N GLN A 4 48.12 37.55 -37.97
CA GLN A 4 47.79 36.44 -37.08
C GLN A 4 46.60 36.96 -36.30
N ILE A 5 45.38 36.78 -36.82
CA ILE A 5 44.19 36.86 -35.97
C ILE A 5 44.56 36.03 -34.74
N ASP A 6 44.49 36.64 -33.56
CA ASP A 6 44.84 36.04 -32.28
C ASP A 6 43.89 34.87 -32.00
N TRP A 7 44.09 33.77 -32.72
CA TRP A 7 43.31 32.53 -32.64
C TRP A 7 43.34 32.00 -31.21
N SER A 8 44.48 32.20 -30.54
CA SER A 8 44.65 31.95 -29.12
C SER A 8 43.75 32.85 -28.25
N ALA A 9 43.62 34.15 -28.56
CA ALA A 9 42.73 35.03 -27.83
C ALA A 9 41.27 34.66 -28.07
N THR A 10 40.85 34.44 -29.32
CA THR A 10 39.48 33.99 -29.64
C THR A 10 39.14 32.67 -28.96
N ALA A 11 40.05 31.70 -28.94
CA ALA A 11 39.88 30.45 -28.24
C ALA A 11 39.79 30.63 -26.71
N ALA A 12 40.57 31.54 -26.12
CA ALA A 12 40.52 31.85 -24.70
C ALA A 12 39.18 32.46 -24.27
N TRP A 13 38.63 33.38 -25.07
CA TRP A 13 37.31 33.97 -24.83
C TRP A 13 36.18 32.94 -24.93
N ILE A 14 36.26 32.02 -25.90
CA ILE A 14 35.31 30.90 -26.05
C ILE A 14 35.39 29.95 -24.84
N ALA A 15 36.61 29.59 -24.41
CA ALA A 15 36.81 28.74 -23.24
C ALA A 15 36.25 29.38 -21.95
N LEU A 16 36.41 30.70 -21.79
CA LEU A 16 35.85 31.46 -20.68
C LEU A 16 34.31 31.45 -20.71
N ALA A 17 33.71 31.67 -21.88
CA ALA A 17 32.26 31.62 -22.04
C ALA A 17 31.69 30.23 -21.68
N ILE A 18 32.33 29.16 -22.15
CA ILE A 18 31.92 27.77 -21.85
C ILE A 18 32.07 27.47 -20.36
N SER A 19 33.12 27.98 -19.68
CA SER A 19 33.34 27.78 -18.25
C SER A 19 32.26 28.41 -17.37
N ILE A 20 31.58 29.47 -17.83
CA ILE A 20 30.49 30.12 -17.09
C ILE A 20 29.15 29.46 -17.39
N ILE A 21 28.94 29.05 -18.65
CA ILE A 21 27.68 28.48 -19.11
C ILE A 21 27.52 27.02 -18.65
N SER A 22 28.62 26.24 -18.60
CA SER A 22 28.58 24.82 -18.24
C SER A 22 28.05 24.56 -16.82
N PRO A 23 28.47 25.30 -15.77
CA PRO A 23 27.87 25.21 -14.44
C PRO A 23 26.39 25.57 -14.43
N ALA A 24 25.96 26.56 -15.22
CA ALA A 24 24.56 27.02 -15.25
C ALA A 24 23.60 25.99 -15.89
N ILE A 25 23.98 25.41 -17.02
CA ILE A 25 23.19 24.35 -17.70
C ILE A 25 23.14 23.10 -16.83
N THR A 26 24.27 22.70 -16.26
CA THR A 26 24.35 21.54 -15.37
C THR A 26 23.45 21.75 -14.15
N THR A 27 23.49 22.94 -13.53
CA THR A 27 22.65 23.25 -12.36
C THR A 27 21.15 23.23 -12.68
N LEU A 28 20.73 23.77 -13.83
CA LEU A 28 19.33 23.72 -14.27
C LEU A 28 18.86 22.28 -14.53
N LEU A 29 19.68 21.49 -15.21
CA LEU A 29 19.39 20.09 -15.50
C LEU A 29 19.33 19.26 -14.21
N THR A 30 20.31 19.42 -13.32
CA THR A 30 20.34 18.74 -12.01
C THR A 30 19.13 19.12 -11.17
N ASN A 31 18.73 20.40 -11.12
CA ASN A 31 17.57 20.84 -10.36
C ASN A 31 16.26 20.23 -10.91
N HIS A 32 16.07 20.25 -12.23
CA HIS A 32 14.89 19.65 -12.85
C HIS A 32 14.81 18.13 -12.63
N HIS A 33 15.93 17.41 -12.80
CA HIS A 33 15.99 15.98 -12.54
C HIS A 33 15.78 15.66 -11.06
N GLN A 34 16.39 16.41 -10.14
CA GLN A 34 16.19 16.23 -8.70
C GLN A 34 14.75 16.50 -8.28
N LEU A 35 14.08 17.52 -8.84
CA LEU A 35 12.67 17.79 -8.56
C LEU A 35 11.76 16.69 -9.11
N LYS A 36 12.04 16.17 -10.32
CA LYS A 36 11.26 15.06 -10.90
C LYS A 36 11.46 13.76 -10.11
N LEU A 37 12.71 13.45 -9.73
CA LEU A 37 13.04 12.30 -8.89
C LEU A 37 12.38 12.41 -7.51
N ARG A 38 12.47 13.56 -6.83
CA ARG A 38 11.77 13.76 -5.54
C ARG A 38 10.25 13.59 -5.67
N LYS A 39 9.63 14.08 -6.74
CA LYS A 39 8.18 13.91 -6.94
C LYS A 39 7.77 12.47 -7.21
N LEU A 40 8.62 11.69 -7.88
CA LEU A 40 8.41 10.26 -8.08
C LEU A 40 8.59 9.50 -6.77
N ASP A 41 9.66 9.80 -6.04
CA ASP A 41 10.00 9.24 -4.72
C ASP A 41 8.91 9.54 -3.67
N ILE A 42 8.37 10.76 -3.64
CA ILE A 42 7.23 11.11 -2.76
C ILE A 42 5.98 10.27 -3.10
N ARG A 43 5.65 10.10 -4.38
CA ARG A 43 4.48 9.29 -4.78
C ARG A 43 4.68 7.81 -4.47
N GLU A 44 5.87 7.29 -4.75
CA GLU A 44 6.26 5.92 -4.44
C GLU A 44 6.20 5.67 -2.93
N LYS A 45 6.73 6.60 -2.12
CA LYS A 45 6.65 6.56 -0.66
C LYS A 45 5.22 6.63 -0.13
N HIS A 46 4.35 7.44 -0.73
CA HIS A 46 2.93 7.48 -0.33
C HIS A 46 2.21 6.18 -0.67
N ALA A 47 2.46 5.60 -1.85
CA ALA A 47 1.90 4.30 -2.22
C ALA A 47 2.42 3.18 -1.31
N ASP A 48 3.71 3.18 -1.00
CA ASP A 48 4.36 2.24 -0.11
C ASP A 48 3.83 2.35 1.34
N THR A 49 3.71 3.58 1.86
CA THR A 49 3.15 3.82 3.20
C THR A 49 1.69 3.38 3.27
N TYR A 50 0.90 3.69 2.24
CA TYR A 50 -0.51 3.28 2.18
C TYR A 50 -0.65 1.75 2.10
N ASN A 51 0.11 1.09 1.23
CA ASN A 51 0.09 -0.37 1.10
C ASN A 51 0.57 -1.06 2.38
N THR A 52 1.63 -0.54 3.01
CA THR A 52 2.12 -1.03 4.30
C THR A 52 1.05 -0.90 5.38
N ALA A 53 0.40 0.25 5.49
CA ALA A 53 -0.68 0.47 6.46
C ALA A 53 -1.88 -0.45 6.21
N ARG A 54 -2.24 -0.66 4.94
CA ARG A 54 -3.30 -1.57 4.52
C ARG A 54 -2.99 -3.03 4.89
N ILE A 55 -1.79 -3.52 4.56
CA ILE A 55 -1.34 -4.88 4.92
C ILE A 55 -1.38 -5.04 6.43
N SER A 56 -0.75 -4.11 7.17
CA SER A 56 -0.69 -4.17 8.62
C SER A 56 -2.07 -4.17 9.28
N THR A 57 -3.01 -3.36 8.79
CA THR A 57 -4.37 -3.29 9.36
C THR A 57 -5.14 -4.60 9.12
N ILE A 58 -5.00 -5.18 7.93
CA ILE A 58 -5.66 -6.44 7.58
C ILE A 58 -5.05 -7.62 8.36
N GLU A 59 -3.74 -7.67 8.51
CA GLU A 59 -3.05 -8.71 9.31
C GLU A 59 -3.41 -8.60 10.79
N GLU A 60 -3.43 -7.39 11.34
CA GLU A 60 -3.85 -7.14 12.72
C GLU A 60 -5.28 -7.62 12.93
N PHE A 61 -6.21 -7.25 12.03
CA PHE A 61 -7.59 -7.75 12.05
C PHE A 61 -7.63 -9.29 12.07
N ILE A 62 -6.98 -9.96 11.12
CA ILE A 62 -6.99 -11.43 11.04
C ILE A 62 -6.42 -12.04 12.33
N SER A 63 -5.33 -11.49 12.85
CA SER A 63 -4.69 -11.99 14.07
C SER A 63 -5.57 -11.83 15.32
N LYS A 64 -6.16 -10.65 15.52
CA LYS A 64 -6.96 -10.37 16.72
C LYS A 64 -8.29 -11.10 16.70
N VAL A 65 -8.96 -11.15 15.55
CA VAL A 65 -10.22 -11.89 15.37
C VAL A 65 -9.98 -13.38 15.57
N SER A 66 -8.93 -13.96 14.96
CA SER A 66 -8.62 -15.39 15.14
C SER A 66 -8.27 -15.74 16.59
N LYS A 67 -7.56 -14.85 17.30
CA LYS A 67 -7.25 -15.01 18.73
C LYS A 67 -8.51 -14.98 19.59
N TYR A 68 -9.44 -14.06 19.33
CA TYR A 68 -10.72 -14.00 20.03
C TYR A 68 -11.58 -15.24 19.76
N ILE A 69 -11.69 -15.66 18.50
CA ILE A 69 -12.39 -16.89 18.11
C ILE A 69 -11.80 -18.12 18.81
N SER A 70 -10.47 -18.25 18.86
CA SER A 70 -9.79 -19.41 19.44
C SER A 70 -9.87 -19.42 20.97
N HIS A 71 -9.87 -18.25 21.60
CA HIS A 71 -9.89 -18.11 23.05
C HIS A 71 -10.68 -16.86 23.47
N PRO A 72 -12.02 -16.97 23.61
CA PRO A 72 -12.85 -15.85 24.04
C PRO A 72 -12.47 -15.42 25.46
N SER A 73 -12.00 -14.18 25.61
CA SER A 73 -11.68 -13.56 26.89
C SER A 73 -11.90 -12.07 26.80
N ALA A 74 -12.18 -11.40 27.93
CA ALA A 74 -12.39 -9.95 27.96
C ALA A 74 -11.19 -9.15 27.40
N SER A 75 -9.96 -9.65 27.60
CA SER A 75 -8.76 -9.06 27.01
C SER A 75 -8.78 -9.17 25.48
N ASN A 76 -9.10 -10.35 24.95
CA ASN A 76 -9.12 -10.58 23.50
C ASN A 76 -10.30 -9.86 22.83
N GLU A 77 -11.44 -9.74 23.52
CA GLU A 77 -12.60 -8.97 23.06
C GLU A 77 -12.25 -7.49 22.90
N HIS A 78 -11.56 -6.91 23.89
CA HIS A 78 -11.08 -5.54 23.82
C HIS A 78 -10.11 -5.32 22.67
N GLU A 79 -9.09 -6.19 22.54
CA GLU A 79 -8.11 -6.12 21.45
C GLU A 79 -8.78 -6.24 20.06
N TYR A 80 -9.77 -7.11 19.95
CA TYR A 80 -10.59 -7.29 18.74
C TYR A 80 -11.39 -6.02 18.40
N ALA A 81 -12.12 -5.47 19.38
CA ALA A 81 -12.98 -4.30 19.18
C ALA A 81 -12.18 -3.05 18.78
N GLU A 82 -10.95 -2.89 19.27
CA GLU A 82 -10.07 -1.78 18.93
C GLU A 82 -9.61 -1.79 17.46
N CYS A 83 -9.41 -2.97 16.88
CA CYS A 83 -8.93 -3.10 15.50
C CYS A 83 -10.05 -3.32 14.49
N TYR A 84 -11.21 -3.85 14.90
CA TYR A 84 -12.26 -4.31 13.99
C TYR A 84 -12.68 -3.26 12.95
N PHE A 85 -13.05 -2.08 13.43
CA PHE A 85 -13.58 -1.02 12.58
C PHE A 85 -12.52 -0.34 11.71
N ARG A 86 -11.22 -0.56 11.97
CA ARG A 86 -10.15 0.03 11.14
C ARG A 86 -10.09 -0.60 9.77
N VAL A 87 -10.51 -1.88 9.65
CA VAL A 87 -10.43 -2.64 8.41
C VAL A 87 -11.28 -2.03 7.29
N TYR A 88 -12.42 -1.40 7.62
CA TYR A 88 -13.33 -0.74 6.65
C TYR A 88 -12.64 0.33 5.80
N THR A 89 -11.56 0.92 6.29
CA THR A 89 -10.78 1.95 5.58
C THR A 89 -10.09 1.39 4.32
N TYR A 90 -9.75 0.10 4.32
CA TYR A 90 -8.89 -0.51 3.31
C TYR A 90 -9.56 -1.62 2.50
N VAL A 91 -10.78 -2.01 2.87
CA VAL A 91 -11.54 -3.07 2.21
C VAL A 91 -12.67 -2.50 1.36
N PRO A 92 -12.98 -3.11 0.21
CA PRO A 92 -14.05 -2.66 -0.66
C PRO A 92 -15.42 -2.77 0.04
N GLN A 93 -16.34 -1.88 -0.32
CA GLN A 93 -17.69 -1.83 0.26
C GLN A 93 -18.48 -3.13 0.11
N SER A 94 -18.19 -3.93 -0.92
CA SER A 94 -18.78 -5.25 -1.12
C SER A 94 -18.46 -6.25 -0.02
N LEU A 95 -17.37 -6.04 0.74
CA LEU A 95 -16.99 -6.88 1.88
C LEU A 95 -17.63 -6.45 3.20
N TRP A 96 -18.18 -5.23 3.29
CA TRP A 96 -18.70 -4.68 4.53
C TRP A 96 -19.84 -5.50 5.15
N PRO A 97 -20.85 -5.97 4.38
CA PRO A 97 -21.93 -6.78 4.97
C PRO A 97 -21.41 -8.05 5.64
N PHE A 98 -20.41 -8.71 5.05
CA PHE A 98 -19.82 -9.92 5.62
C PHE A 98 -19.03 -9.64 6.91
N LEU A 99 -18.42 -8.46 7.00
CA LEU A 99 -17.78 -7.99 8.23
C LEU A 99 -18.83 -7.63 9.28
N ASP A 100 -19.94 -7.01 8.91
CA ASP A 100 -21.02 -6.71 9.85
C ASP A 100 -21.60 -8.02 10.41
N ASP A 101 -21.91 -8.99 9.53
CA ASP A 101 -22.39 -10.33 9.91
C ASP A 101 -21.40 -11.06 10.84
N LEU A 102 -20.09 -10.96 10.57
CA LEU A 102 -19.08 -11.56 11.42
C LEU A 102 -19.07 -10.93 12.82
N ASN A 103 -19.18 -9.60 12.93
CA ASN A 103 -19.22 -8.91 14.22
C ASN A 103 -20.49 -9.25 15.01
N GLU A 104 -21.64 -9.31 14.34
CA GLU A 104 -22.89 -9.74 14.96
C GLU A 104 -22.79 -11.18 15.48
N ASN A 105 -22.21 -12.09 14.71
CA ASN A 105 -22.00 -13.48 15.13
C ASN A 105 -21.03 -13.60 16.32
N LEU A 106 -20.00 -12.74 16.38
CA LEU A 106 -19.03 -12.72 17.48
C LEU A 106 -19.61 -12.15 18.78
N THR A 107 -20.59 -11.25 18.69
CA THR A 107 -21.18 -10.54 19.86
C THR A 107 -22.48 -11.16 20.38
N SER A 108 -23.28 -11.80 19.52
CA SER A 108 -24.62 -12.26 19.87
C SER A 108 -24.69 -13.74 20.27
N ASN A 109 -24.11 -14.64 19.46
CA ASN A 109 -23.99 -16.06 19.79
C ASN A 109 -22.99 -16.73 18.83
N TYR A 110 -21.87 -17.22 19.37
CA TYR A 110 -20.85 -17.88 18.56
C TYR A 110 -21.38 -19.21 18.02
N SER A 111 -21.52 -19.33 16.70
CA SER A 111 -21.85 -20.57 16.00
C SER A 111 -20.62 -21.14 15.27
N ASP A 112 -20.65 -22.43 14.92
CA ASP A 112 -19.62 -23.03 14.08
C ASP A 112 -19.51 -22.35 12.70
N ASP A 113 -20.59 -21.72 12.23
CA ASP A 113 -20.63 -20.95 10.98
C ASP A 113 -19.78 -19.67 11.05
N THR A 114 -19.56 -19.12 12.25
CA THR A 114 -18.68 -17.95 12.47
C THR A 114 -17.26 -18.22 11.99
N LEU A 115 -16.73 -19.41 12.28
CA LEU A 115 -15.38 -19.79 11.85
C LEU A 115 -15.31 -19.94 10.32
N ILE A 116 -16.36 -20.49 9.71
CA ILE A 116 -16.46 -20.64 8.25
C ILE A 116 -16.51 -19.26 7.58
N LEU A 117 -17.34 -18.35 8.09
CA LEU A 117 -17.45 -16.98 7.61
C LEU A 117 -16.11 -16.23 7.75
N PHE A 118 -15.48 -16.31 8.92
CA PHE A 118 -14.17 -15.68 9.15
C PHE A 118 -13.08 -16.21 8.21
N ARG A 119 -13.05 -17.54 7.97
CA ARG A 119 -12.11 -18.15 7.02
C ARG A 119 -12.33 -17.62 5.61
N ASN A 120 -13.58 -17.52 5.16
CA ASN A 120 -13.89 -17.04 3.82
C ASN A 120 -13.56 -15.56 3.67
N ILE A 121 -13.83 -14.73 4.68
CA ILE A 121 -13.40 -13.33 4.73
C ILE A 121 -11.86 -13.24 4.66
N SER A 122 -11.15 -14.05 5.42
CA SER A 122 -9.67 -14.07 5.40
C SER A 122 -9.11 -14.41 4.02
N LYS A 123 -9.75 -15.35 3.28
CA LYS A 123 -9.40 -15.66 1.89
C LYS A 123 -9.66 -14.46 0.95
N SER A 124 -10.82 -13.82 1.08
CA SER A 124 -11.15 -12.60 0.30
C SER A 124 -10.16 -11.46 0.56
N LEU A 125 -9.77 -11.25 1.82
CA LEU A 125 -8.76 -10.28 2.21
C LEU A 125 -7.37 -10.63 1.65
N ALA A 126 -7.02 -11.91 1.59
CA ALA A 126 -5.78 -12.35 0.95
C ALA A 126 -5.77 -12.07 -0.56
N CYS A 127 -6.87 -12.33 -1.28
CA CYS A 127 -7.01 -11.95 -2.69
C CYS A 127 -6.87 -10.44 -2.87
N LEU A 128 -7.51 -9.65 -1.99
CA LEU A 128 -7.37 -8.20 -1.99
C LEU A 128 -5.89 -7.80 -1.84
N LEU A 129 -5.16 -8.33 -0.85
CA LEU A 129 -3.75 -8.03 -0.61
C LEU A 129 -2.83 -8.41 -1.77
N LYS A 130 -3.15 -9.50 -2.49
CA LYS A 130 -2.42 -9.95 -3.68
C LYS A 130 -2.78 -9.18 -4.96
N GLU A 131 -3.73 -8.24 -4.87
CA GLU A 131 -4.30 -7.53 -6.03
C GLU A 131 -4.95 -8.49 -7.05
N GLU A 132 -5.40 -9.65 -6.57
CA GLU A 132 -6.18 -10.63 -7.35
C GLU A 132 -7.65 -10.18 -7.45
N PRO A 133 -8.42 -10.71 -8.42
CA PRO A 133 -9.85 -10.49 -8.46
C PRO A 133 -10.50 -10.82 -7.11
N LEU A 134 -11.27 -9.87 -6.58
CA LEU A 134 -11.95 -10.06 -5.31
C LEU A 134 -13.00 -11.17 -5.46
N ILE A 135 -12.82 -12.25 -4.72
CA ILE A 135 -13.80 -13.32 -4.55
C ILE A 135 -14.54 -13.06 -3.25
N LEU A 136 -15.87 -12.99 -3.27
CA LEU A 136 -16.67 -12.69 -2.09
C LEU A 136 -16.80 -13.91 -1.14
N PRO A 137 -16.99 -13.70 0.17
CA PRO A 137 -17.14 -14.79 1.13
C PRO A 137 -18.20 -15.84 0.77
N SER A 138 -19.30 -15.43 0.13
CA SER A 138 -20.37 -16.31 -0.37
C SER A 138 -19.99 -17.17 -1.57
N GLU A 139 -18.94 -16.81 -2.30
CA GLU A 139 -18.48 -17.56 -3.49
C GLU A 139 -17.56 -18.72 -3.07
N TRP A 140 -16.83 -18.56 -1.97
CA TRP A 140 -15.98 -19.62 -1.40
C TRP A 140 -16.77 -20.83 -0.91
N SER A 141 -17.99 -20.65 -0.41
CA SER A 141 -18.86 -21.76 0.02
C SER A 141 -19.40 -22.60 -1.14
N ASN A 142 -19.40 -22.05 -2.36
CA ASN A 142 -19.87 -22.73 -3.57
C ASN A 142 -18.71 -23.30 -4.40
N SER A 143 -17.47 -23.09 -3.97
CA SER A 143 -16.26 -23.53 -4.68
C SER A 143 -15.98 -25.02 -4.38
N PRO A 144 -15.56 -25.83 -5.38
CA PRO A 144 -15.27 -27.25 -5.21
C PRO A 144 -14.12 -27.56 -4.24
N GLU A 145 -13.38 -26.56 -3.76
CA GLU A 145 -12.41 -26.71 -2.66
C GLU A 145 -13.05 -26.90 -1.27
N ALA A 146 -14.36 -26.70 -1.12
CA ALA A 146 -15.07 -26.85 0.16
C ALA A 146 -15.34 -28.32 0.57
N SER A 147 -14.96 -29.30 -0.25
CA SER A 147 -15.23 -30.73 -0.03
C SER A 147 -14.02 -31.59 0.34
N ASN A 148 -12.93 -30.99 0.84
CA ASN A 148 -11.76 -31.72 1.36
C ASN A 148 -11.46 -31.36 2.82
#